data_AF-A0A834CNR7-F1
#
_entry.id   AF-A0A834CNR7-F1
#
_cell.length_a   1.000
_cell.length_b   1.000
_cell.length_c   1.000
_cell.angle_alpha   90.00
_cell.angle_beta   90.00
_cell.angle_gamma   90.00
#
_symmetry.space_group_name_H-M   'P 1'
#
loop_
_entity.id
_entity.type
_entity.pdbx_description
1 polymer ?
#
loop_
_entity_poly.entity_id
_entity_poly.type
_entity_poly.pdbx_seq_one_letter_code
_entity_poly.pdbx_strand_id
1 'polypeptide(L)'
;MIPAVMPMHAGLYTCQLTVLINNQHYKVSRALHVHVQDLETTPTTSKTSTTSSVGVLSSSTFSTSKNVKPPAIVSPLNGTIFESSHGSGLEMFCQVLTECLTADSTLVTWQVDDQSVESSYLSRRALQGGREVTRVSTVCQIELRLIIAEISEEDDQTEIKCVAQNMGGRQEVVARIKLEDGNVTWVIVAAVALFCFLVVVSIFLVVLFKPNEKKKKMDYFLARQSSTFSV
;
A
#
# COMPACT_ATOMS: atom_id res chain seq x y z
N MET A 1 21.27 -2.19 -18.01
CA MET A 1 20.20 -2.67 -18.90
C MET A 1 20.80 -3.62 -19.91
N ILE A 2 20.11 -4.73 -20.23
CA ILE A 2 20.49 -5.62 -21.34
C ILE A 2 19.75 -5.12 -22.58
N PRO A 3 20.45 -4.54 -23.58
CA PRO A 3 19.79 -3.89 -24.72
C PRO A 3 19.17 -4.87 -25.72
N ALA A 4 19.70 -6.11 -25.81
CA ALA A 4 19.15 -7.19 -26.61
C ALA A 4 19.35 -8.52 -25.88
N VAL A 5 18.29 -9.32 -25.75
CA VAL A 5 18.35 -10.62 -25.05
C VAL A 5 18.98 -11.65 -25.98
N MET A 6 20.03 -12.32 -25.53
CA MET A 6 20.74 -13.39 -26.24
C MET A 6 20.85 -14.60 -25.33
N PRO A 7 20.97 -15.84 -25.84
CA PRO A 7 21.08 -17.04 -25.00
C PRO A 7 22.19 -16.97 -23.94
N MET A 8 23.28 -16.26 -24.23
CA MET A 8 24.40 -16.03 -23.31
C MET A 8 24.04 -15.17 -22.08
N HIS A 9 22.87 -14.53 -22.06
CA HIS A 9 22.36 -13.78 -20.91
C HIS A 9 21.59 -14.65 -19.91
N ALA A 10 21.46 -15.96 -20.16
CA ALA A 10 20.95 -16.88 -19.15
C ALA A 10 22.00 -17.08 -18.05
N GLY A 11 21.59 -17.04 -16.78
CA GLY A 11 22.51 -17.20 -15.67
C GLY A 11 22.02 -16.62 -14.35
N LEU A 12 22.85 -16.70 -13.32
CA LEU A 12 22.56 -16.14 -12.00
C LEU A 12 23.03 -14.68 -11.93
N TYR A 13 22.09 -13.78 -11.71
CA TYR A 13 22.34 -12.35 -11.51
C TYR A 13 22.19 -12.01 -10.04
N THR A 14 23.05 -11.13 -9.53
CA THR A 14 22.96 -10.63 -8.17
C THR A 14 22.79 -9.13 -8.18
N CYS A 15 21.67 -8.67 -7.62
CA CYS A 15 21.46 -7.27 -7.31
C CYS A 15 22.00 -7.02 -5.91
N GLN A 16 22.86 -6.02 -5.77
CA GLN A 16 23.40 -5.62 -4.48
C GLN A 16 23.07 -4.15 -4.23
N LEU A 17 22.39 -3.88 -3.12
CA LEU A 17 22.08 -2.54 -2.65
C LEU A 17 22.76 -2.33 -1.29
N THR A 18 23.45 -1.21 -1.15
CA THR A 18 23.99 -0.78 0.14
C THR A 18 23.10 0.35 0.65
N VAL A 19 22.45 0.14 1.79
CA VAL A 19 21.58 1.14 2.44
C VAL A 19 22.19 1.58 3.77
N LEU A 20 21.93 2.82 4.16
CA LEU A 20 22.34 3.37 5.44
C LEU A 20 21.09 3.52 6.31
N ILE A 21 21.03 2.80 7.44
CA ILE A 21 19.92 2.86 8.39
C ILE A 21 20.54 3.09 9.78
N ASN A 22 20.11 4.12 10.50
CA ASN A 22 20.65 4.50 11.82
C ASN A 22 22.19 4.61 11.84
N ASN A 23 22.77 5.25 10.82
CA ASN A 23 24.22 5.40 10.65
C ASN A 23 25.02 4.09 10.51
N GLN A 24 24.34 2.96 10.28
CA GLN A 24 24.92 1.66 10.03
C GLN A 24 24.68 1.28 8.56
N HIS A 25 25.72 0.78 7.87
CA HIS A 25 25.60 0.29 6.51
C HIS A 25 25.10 -1.15 6.47
N TYR A 26 24.03 -1.40 5.72
CA TYR A 26 23.49 -2.72 5.46
C TYR A 26 23.69 -3.06 3.98
N LYS A 27 24.18 -4.27 3.72
CA LYS A 27 24.31 -4.83 2.38
C LYS A 27 23.16 -5.80 2.15
N VAL A 28 22.20 -5.38 1.33
CA VAL A 28 21.05 -6.20 0.91
C VAL A 28 21.37 -6.76 -0.46
N SER A 29 21.32 -8.08 -0.61
CA SER A 29 21.56 -8.74 -1.89
C SER A 29 20.41 -9.68 -2.25
N ARG A 30 19.96 -9.63 -3.51
CA ARG A 30 18.98 -10.55 -4.08
C ARG A 30 19.58 -11.25 -5.31
N ALA A 31 19.43 -12.56 -5.38
CA ALA A 31 19.83 -13.35 -6.54
C ALA A 31 18.62 -13.65 -7.43
N LEU A 32 18.79 -13.52 -8.74
CA LEU A 32 17.80 -13.82 -9.77
C LEU A 32 18.40 -14.83 -10.73
N HIS A 33 17.70 -15.93 -11.00
CA HIS A 33 18.10 -16.89 -12.02
C HIS A 33 17.37 -16.55 -13.33
N VAL A 34 18.09 -16.01 -14.30
CA VAL A 34 17.57 -15.58 -15.59
C VAL A 34 17.62 -16.76 -16.57
N HIS A 35 16.47 -17.06 -17.18
CA HIS A 35 16.37 -17.99 -18.30
C HIS A 35 16.06 -17.22 -19.58
N VAL A 36 16.66 -17.65 -20.69
CA VAL A 36 16.38 -17.12 -22.03
C VAL A 36 15.64 -18.20 -22.80
N GLN A 37 14.42 -17.89 -23.26
CA GLN A 37 13.66 -18.75 -24.15
C GLN A 37 13.86 -18.26 -25.58
N ASP A 38 14.32 -19.17 -26.44
CA ASP A 38 14.36 -18.91 -27.88
C ASP A 38 12.94 -19.00 -28.44
N LEU A 39 12.61 -18.10 -29.37
CA LEU A 39 11.38 -18.18 -30.14
C LEU A 39 11.49 -19.41 -31.06
N GLU A 40 10.95 -20.55 -30.64
CA GLU A 40 10.95 -21.79 -31.43
C GLU A 40 10.28 -21.56 -32.78
N THR A 41 11.08 -21.28 -33.80
CA THR A 41 10.68 -21.46 -35.19
C THR A 41 10.91 -22.93 -35.49
N THR A 42 9.82 -23.68 -35.57
CA THR A 42 9.84 -25.14 -35.75
C THR A 42 10.63 -25.50 -37.02
N PRO A 43 11.70 -26.33 -36.95
CA PRO A 43 12.41 -26.75 -38.15
C PRO A 43 11.60 -27.80 -38.92
N THR A 44 11.28 -27.44 -40.17
CA THR A 44 10.78 -28.35 -41.19
C THR A 44 11.86 -29.42 -41.44
N THR A 45 11.62 -30.63 -40.94
CA THR A 45 12.44 -31.79 -41.30
C THR A 45 12.11 -32.19 -42.75
N SER A 46 13.05 -31.93 -43.65
CA SER A 46 13.06 -32.41 -45.02
C SER A 46 13.06 -33.94 -45.06
N LYS A 47 12.00 -34.54 -45.62
CA LYS A 47 12.04 -35.90 -46.17
C LYS A 47 11.75 -35.83 -47.66
N THR A 48 12.76 -36.21 -48.44
CA THR A 48 12.70 -36.42 -49.88
C THR A 48 11.85 -37.65 -50.20
N SER A 49 10.79 -37.46 -50.99
CA SER A 49 10.23 -38.50 -51.88
C SER A 49 9.23 -37.88 -52.87
N THR A 50 9.70 -37.64 -54.09
CA THR A 50 9.13 -37.98 -55.40
C THR A 50 7.59 -38.05 -55.59
N THR A 51 7.07 -37.06 -56.34
CA THR A 51 6.02 -37.12 -57.41
C THR A 51 4.55 -36.80 -57.11
N SER A 52 4.00 -35.99 -58.04
CA SER A 52 2.59 -35.74 -58.47
C SER A 52 1.76 -34.63 -57.80
N SER A 53 1.81 -33.45 -58.45
CA SER A 53 0.69 -32.62 -58.96
C SER A 53 -0.54 -32.25 -58.08
N VAL A 54 -0.70 -30.92 -57.94
CA VAL A 54 -1.93 -30.09 -57.95
C VAL A 54 -2.93 -30.27 -56.80
N GLY A 55 -3.07 -29.20 -56.02
CA GLY A 55 -4.18 -28.98 -55.09
C GLY A 55 -3.92 -27.78 -54.19
N VAL A 56 -4.26 -26.58 -54.66
CA VAL A 56 -4.33 -25.37 -53.84
C VAL A 56 -5.42 -25.59 -52.78
N LEU A 57 -5.03 -25.75 -51.52
CA LEU A 57 -5.95 -25.69 -50.39
C LEU A 57 -5.32 -24.84 -49.30
N SER A 58 -5.77 -23.58 -49.25
CA SER A 58 -5.50 -22.65 -48.16
C SER A 58 -6.08 -23.21 -46.86
N SER A 59 -5.27 -23.92 -46.09
CA SER A 59 -5.62 -24.30 -44.72
C SER A 59 -5.23 -23.15 -43.80
N SER A 60 -6.14 -22.19 -43.63
CA SER A 60 -6.13 -21.29 -42.49
C SER A 60 -6.32 -22.11 -41.23
N THR A 61 -5.23 -22.49 -40.58
CA THR A 61 -5.27 -23.08 -39.25
C THR A 61 -5.63 -21.96 -38.27
N PHE A 62 -6.93 -21.70 -38.16
CA PHE A 62 -7.49 -20.91 -37.06
C PHE A 62 -6.97 -21.51 -35.76
N SER A 63 -6.19 -20.71 -35.05
CA SER A 63 -5.80 -20.96 -33.67
C SER A 63 -7.08 -21.29 -32.90
N THR A 64 -7.13 -22.48 -32.31
CA THR A 64 -8.19 -22.87 -31.39
C THR A 64 -8.17 -21.88 -30.24
N SER A 65 -9.10 -20.92 -30.28
CA SER A 65 -9.38 -19.98 -29.20
C SER A 65 -9.78 -20.78 -27.97
N LYS A 66 -8.80 -21.16 -27.14
CA LYS A 66 -9.07 -21.55 -25.76
C LYS A 66 -9.78 -20.36 -25.12
N ASN A 67 -10.97 -20.58 -24.55
CA ASN A 67 -11.70 -19.57 -23.79
C ASN A 67 -10.89 -19.19 -22.54
N VAL A 68 -9.91 -18.29 -22.70
CA VAL A 68 -9.12 -17.73 -21.60
C VAL A 68 -10.05 -16.84 -20.78
N LYS A 69 -10.16 -17.11 -19.48
CA LYS A 69 -10.94 -16.26 -18.58
C LYS A 69 -10.18 -14.96 -18.26
N PRO A 70 -10.88 -13.83 -18.07
CA PRO A 70 -10.26 -12.61 -17.57
C PRO A 70 -9.67 -12.85 -16.17
N PRO A 71 -8.60 -12.13 -15.80
CA PRO A 71 -8.02 -12.22 -14.47
C PRO A 71 -8.99 -11.62 -13.45
N ALA A 72 -8.99 -12.16 -12.23
CA ALA A 72 -9.84 -11.74 -11.13
C ALA A 72 -9.03 -11.07 -10.01
N ILE A 73 -9.20 -9.76 -9.80
CA ILE A 73 -8.58 -9.03 -8.69
C ILE A 73 -9.34 -9.35 -7.40
N VAL A 74 -8.65 -9.94 -6.41
CA VAL A 74 -9.23 -10.28 -5.10
C VAL A 74 -8.85 -9.28 -4.00
N SER A 75 -7.75 -8.55 -4.19
CA SER A 75 -7.33 -7.45 -3.33
C SER A 75 -6.58 -6.41 -4.16
N PRO A 76 -6.78 -5.10 -3.96
CA PRO A 76 -7.79 -4.50 -3.08
C PRO A 76 -9.23 -4.77 -3.58
N LEU A 77 -10.22 -4.47 -2.73
CA LEU A 77 -11.63 -4.40 -3.15
C LEU A 77 -11.96 -2.99 -3.67
N ASN A 78 -12.96 -2.88 -4.53
CA ASN A 78 -13.35 -1.57 -5.07
C ASN A 78 -13.81 -0.64 -3.93
N GLY A 79 -13.22 0.56 -3.86
CA GLY A 79 -13.46 1.52 -2.79
C GLY A 79 -12.68 1.25 -1.50
N THR A 80 -11.67 0.38 -1.51
CA THR A 80 -10.75 0.21 -0.37
C THR A 80 -10.06 1.53 -0.07
N ILE A 81 -9.95 1.86 1.22
CA ILE A 81 -9.23 3.04 1.71
C ILE A 81 -8.00 2.57 2.47
N PHE A 82 -6.83 3.05 2.05
CA PHE A 82 -5.55 2.83 2.71
C PHE A 82 -5.24 4.04 3.60
N GLU A 83 -5.34 3.85 4.91
CA GLU A 83 -5.03 4.88 5.89
C GLU A 83 -3.55 4.84 6.28
N SER A 84 -2.90 6.00 6.28
CA SER A 84 -1.49 6.13 6.64
C SER A 84 -1.23 7.49 7.27
N SER A 85 -0.33 7.54 8.25
CA SER A 85 0.07 8.79 8.91
C SER A 85 1.04 9.61 8.05
N HIS A 86 1.00 10.92 8.19
CA HIS A 86 1.94 11.81 7.52
C HIS A 86 3.40 11.45 7.87
N GLY A 87 4.26 11.35 6.85
CA GLY A 87 5.66 10.96 6.98
C GLY A 87 5.90 9.46 7.11
N SER A 88 4.84 8.63 7.16
CA SER A 88 4.98 7.17 7.24
C SER A 88 4.95 6.51 5.86
N GLY A 89 5.58 5.34 5.74
CA GLY A 89 5.52 4.54 4.52
C GLY A 89 4.21 3.76 4.42
N LEU A 90 3.76 3.50 3.19
CA LEU A 90 2.57 2.71 2.91
C LEU A 90 2.91 1.58 1.94
N GLU A 91 2.64 0.33 2.35
CA GLU A 91 2.78 -0.87 1.51
C GLU A 91 1.39 -1.42 1.16
N MET A 92 1.15 -1.63 -0.13
CA MET A 92 -0.10 -2.15 -0.68
C MET A 92 0.16 -3.37 -1.56
N PHE A 93 -0.83 -4.25 -1.64
CA PHE A 93 -0.76 -5.49 -2.38
C PHE A 93 -1.91 -5.59 -3.37
N CYS A 94 -1.59 -5.92 -4.62
CA CYS A 94 -2.58 -6.35 -5.57
C CYS A 94 -2.48 -7.87 -5.75
N GLN A 95 -3.55 -8.56 -5.39
CA GLN A 95 -3.68 -10.01 -5.51
C GLN A 95 -4.65 -10.34 -6.64
N VAL A 96 -4.17 -11.10 -7.61
CA VAL A 96 -4.90 -11.42 -8.84
C VAL A 96 -4.92 -12.92 -9.04
N LEU A 97 -6.11 -13.48 -9.25
CA LEU A 97 -6.30 -14.87 -9.61
C LEU A 97 -6.42 -15.00 -11.13
N THR A 98 -5.66 -15.92 -11.71
CA THR A 98 -5.67 -16.21 -13.16
C THR A 98 -5.39 -17.68 -13.39
N GLU A 99 -5.69 -18.18 -14.58
CA GLU A 99 -5.32 -19.55 -14.95
C GLU A 99 -3.79 -19.68 -14.99
N CYS A 100 -3.24 -20.77 -14.45
CA CYS A 100 -1.79 -20.95 -14.39
C CYS A 100 -1.10 -20.94 -15.76
N LEU A 101 -1.80 -21.35 -16.82
CA LEU A 101 -1.29 -21.28 -18.19
C LEU A 101 -1.09 -19.84 -18.67
N THR A 102 -1.91 -18.91 -18.18
CA THR A 102 -1.88 -17.49 -18.55
C THR A 102 -1.24 -16.62 -17.48
N ALA A 103 -0.73 -17.21 -16.39
CA ALA A 103 -0.14 -16.44 -15.30
C ALA A 103 0.98 -15.55 -15.82
N ASP A 104 1.96 -16.12 -16.52
CA ASP A 104 3.14 -15.40 -17.02
C ASP A 104 2.83 -14.34 -18.08
N SER A 105 1.76 -14.51 -18.85
CA SER A 105 1.29 -13.51 -19.82
C SER A 105 0.29 -12.51 -19.25
N THR A 106 -0.18 -12.69 -18.01
CA THR A 106 -1.07 -11.74 -17.34
C THR A 106 -0.26 -10.55 -16.83
N LEU A 107 -0.56 -9.38 -17.39
CA LEU A 107 -0.03 -8.09 -16.95
C LEU A 107 -0.78 -7.64 -15.70
N VAL A 108 -0.04 -7.33 -14.64
CA VAL A 108 -0.56 -6.70 -13.42
C VAL A 108 0.27 -5.46 -13.16
N THR A 109 -0.38 -4.32 -12.97
CA THR A 109 0.29 -3.02 -12.78
C THR A 109 -0.49 -2.15 -11.83
N TRP A 110 0.22 -1.28 -11.12
CA TRP A 110 -0.38 -0.19 -10.37
C TRP A 110 -0.44 1.09 -11.21
N GLN A 111 -1.49 1.89 -10.98
CA GLN A 111 -1.65 3.21 -11.56
C GLN A 111 -2.04 4.22 -10.48
N VAL A 112 -1.63 5.46 -10.67
CA VAL A 112 -1.90 6.60 -9.79
C VAL A 112 -2.54 7.66 -10.67
N ASP A 113 -3.78 8.07 -10.37
CA ASP A 113 -4.55 9.02 -11.18
C ASP A 113 -4.55 8.70 -12.69
N ASP A 114 -4.82 7.43 -13.03
CA ASP A 114 -4.81 6.89 -14.40
C ASP A 114 -3.45 6.90 -15.13
N GLN A 115 -2.37 7.25 -14.43
CA GLN A 115 -1.01 7.23 -14.94
C GLN A 115 -0.24 6.04 -14.37
N SER A 116 0.82 5.59 -15.07
CA SER A 116 1.72 4.59 -14.48
C SER A 116 2.45 5.21 -13.27
N VAL A 117 2.86 4.36 -12.33
CA VAL A 117 3.63 4.81 -11.15
C VAL A 117 4.90 5.58 -11.55
N GLU A 118 5.54 5.18 -12.65
CA GLU A 118 6.77 5.81 -13.16
C GLU A 118 6.53 7.19 -13.77
N SER A 119 5.33 7.45 -14.31
CA SER A 119 4.97 8.75 -14.89
C SER A 119 4.26 9.70 -13.91
N SER A 120 3.77 9.19 -12.78
CA SER A 120 3.02 9.99 -11.82
C SER A 120 3.94 10.83 -10.93
N TYR A 121 3.33 11.74 -10.16
CA TYR A 121 4.02 12.56 -9.16
C TYR A 121 4.69 11.71 -8.07
N LEU A 122 4.20 10.48 -7.85
CA LEU A 122 4.74 9.51 -6.91
C LEU A 122 6.01 8.79 -7.41
N SER A 123 6.40 8.93 -8.68
CA SER A 123 7.55 8.23 -9.29
C SER A 123 8.86 8.29 -8.50
N ARG A 124 9.09 9.36 -7.73
CA ARG A 124 10.31 9.54 -6.92
C ARG A 124 10.30 8.79 -5.58
N ARG A 125 9.11 8.43 -5.09
CA ARG A 125 8.90 7.89 -3.74
C ARG A 125 8.02 6.64 -3.70
N ALA A 126 7.44 6.24 -4.82
CA ALA A 126 6.71 5.00 -4.99
C ALA A 126 7.52 4.00 -5.83
N LEU A 127 7.52 2.75 -5.38
CA LEU A 127 8.20 1.64 -6.02
C LEU A 127 7.19 0.51 -6.22
N GLN A 128 7.03 0.12 -7.48
CA GLN A 128 6.32 -1.11 -7.80
C GLN A 128 7.25 -2.29 -7.52
N GLY A 129 6.88 -3.12 -6.55
CA GLY A 129 7.65 -4.27 -6.11
C GLY A 129 7.65 -5.42 -7.12
N GLY A 130 8.36 -6.50 -6.77
CA GLY A 130 8.46 -7.69 -7.60
C GLY A 130 7.11 -8.39 -7.77
N ARG A 131 6.87 -8.91 -8.97
CA ARG A 131 5.73 -9.77 -9.28
C ARG A 131 6.00 -11.19 -8.79
N GLU A 132 5.17 -11.70 -7.90
CA GLU A 132 5.28 -13.07 -7.37
C GLU A 132 4.11 -13.91 -7.86
N VAL A 133 4.39 -15.12 -8.35
CA VAL A 133 3.36 -16.06 -8.84
C VAL A 133 3.37 -17.29 -7.96
N THR A 134 2.26 -17.53 -7.28
CA THR A 134 2.07 -18.69 -6.40
C THR A 134 0.95 -19.54 -6.96
N ARG A 135 1.22 -20.84 -7.16
CA ARG A 135 0.18 -21.79 -7.56
C ARG A 135 -0.71 -22.13 -6.35
N VAL A 136 -1.99 -21.85 -6.46
CA VAL A 136 -3.02 -22.19 -5.47
C VAL A 136 -3.96 -23.21 -6.11
N SER A 137 -3.63 -24.50 -5.98
CA SER A 137 -4.35 -25.61 -6.61
C SER A 137 -4.37 -25.51 -8.15
N THR A 138 -5.53 -25.30 -8.77
CA THR A 138 -5.73 -25.18 -10.22
C THR A 138 -5.60 -23.74 -10.74
N VAL A 139 -5.56 -22.75 -9.84
CA VAL A 139 -5.49 -21.33 -10.14
C VAL A 139 -4.12 -20.80 -9.71
N CYS A 140 -3.61 -19.80 -10.39
CA CYS A 140 -2.38 -19.12 -10.00
C CYS A 140 -2.73 -17.74 -9.45
N GLN A 141 -2.14 -17.42 -8.31
CA GLN A 141 -2.24 -16.12 -7.67
C GLN A 141 -0.99 -15.31 -8.03
N ILE A 142 -1.22 -14.13 -8.57
CA ILE A 142 -0.19 -13.13 -8.84
C ILE A 142 -0.29 -12.08 -7.75
N GLU A 143 0.82 -11.81 -7.07
CA GLU A 143 0.95 -10.73 -6.10
C GLU A 143 1.89 -9.65 -6.64
N LEU A 144 1.44 -8.40 -6.57
CA LEU A 144 2.23 -7.25 -6.97
C LEU A 144 2.15 -6.16 -5.90
N ARG A 145 3.32 -5.77 -5.38
CA ARG A 145 3.43 -4.78 -4.31
C ARG A 145 3.55 -3.36 -4.86
N LEU A 146 3.03 -2.40 -4.13
CA LEU A 146 3.32 -0.98 -4.31
C LEU A 146 3.75 -0.43 -2.96
N ILE A 147 4.95 0.16 -2.91
CA ILE A 147 5.53 0.72 -1.68
C ILE A 147 5.70 2.22 -1.91
N ILE A 148 5.05 3.03 -1.11
CA ILE A 148 5.27 4.48 -1.05
C ILE A 148 6.13 4.74 0.19
N ALA A 149 7.33 5.29 -0.01
CA ALA A 149 8.32 5.44 1.06
C ALA A 149 7.88 6.42 2.15
N GLU A 150 7.20 7.49 1.77
CA GLU A 150 6.74 8.55 2.66
C GLU A 150 5.43 9.13 2.12
N ILE A 151 4.39 9.11 2.94
CA ILE A 151 3.08 9.72 2.66
C ILE A 151 3.09 11.18 3.10
N SER A 152 2.53 12.05 2.27
CA SER A 152 2.50 13.50 2.42
C SER A 152 1.07 14.02 2.29
N GLU A 153 0.84 15.29 2.61
CA GLU A 153 -0.50 15.90 2.54
C GLU A 153 -1.06 15.93 1.10
N GLU A 154 -0.20 15.96 0.08
CA GLU A 154 -0.62 15.90 -1.32
C GLU A 154 -1.19 14.52 -1.73
N ASP A 155 -1.03 13.49 -0.88
CA ASP A 155 -1.53 12.15 -1.15
C ASP A 155 -2.95 11.89 -0.63
N ASP A 156 -3.52 12.85 0.11
CA ASP A 156 -4.86 12.67 0.63
C ASP A 156 -5.88 12.59 -0.51
N GLN A 157 -6.73 11.56 -0.45
CA GLN A 157 -7.70 11.21 -1.48
C GLN A 157 -7.10 10.83 -2.85
N THR A 158 -5.80 10.56 -2.95
CA THR A 158 -5.19 10.10 -4.20
C THR A 158 -5.79 8.77 -4.64
N GLU A 159 -6.13 8.68 -5.92
CA GLU A 159 -6.72 7.49 -6.52
C GLU A 159 -5.62 6.53 -7.00
N ILE A 160 -5.68 5.29 -6.51
CA ILE A 160 -4.76 4.23 -6.89
C ILE A 160 -5.56 3.08 -7.50
N LYS A 161 -5.14 2.61 -8.67
CA LYS A 161 -5.78 1.49 -9.38
C LYS A 161 -4.85 0.31 -9.48
N CYS A 162 -5.35 -0.87 -9.13
CA CYS A 162 -4.73 -2.09 -9.62
C CYS A 162 -5.40 -2.49 -10.94
N VAL A 163 -4.58 -2.71 -11.98
CA VAL A 163 -5.03 -3.13 -13.30
C VAL A 163 -4.43 -4.51 -13.60
N ALA A 164 -5.29 -5.46 -13.96
CA ALA A 164 -4.92 -6.79 -14.39
C ALA A 164 -5.46 -7.07 -15.80
N GLN A 165 -4.63 -7.55 -16.70
CA GLN A 165 -5.00 -7.78 -18.10
C GLN A 165 -4.36 -9.06 -18.65
N ASN A 166 -5.17 -9.88 -19.32
CA ASN A 166 -4.72 -11.01 -20.12
C ASN A 166 -5.52 -11.07 -21.44
N MET A 167 -5.33 -12.12 -22.24
CA MET A 167 -6.07 -12.31 -23.49
C MET A 167 -7.59 -12.48 -23.31
N GLY A 168 -8.03 -12.89 -22.11
CA GLY A 168 -9.44 -13.06 -21.76
C GLY A 168 -10.14 -11.78 -21.33
N GLY A 169 -9.39 -10.73 -20.98
CA GLY A 169 -9.96 -9.42 -20.66
C GLY A 169 -9.08 -8.56 -19.73
N ARG A 170 -9.62 -7.39 -19.38
CA ARG A 170 -9.03 -6.41 -18.48
C ARG A 170 -9.95 -6.20 -17.29
N GLN A 171 -9.39 -6.20 -16.09
CA GLN A 171 -10.08 -5.82 -14.87
C GLN A 171 -9.28 -4.74 -14.16
N GLU A 172 -9.99 -3.80 -13.55
CA GLU A 172 -9.39 -2.72 -12.75
C GLU A 172 -10.18 -2.57 -11.45
N VAL A 173 -9.46 -2.28 -10.37
CA VAL A 173 -10.04 -2.00 -9.06
C VAL A 173 -9.45 -0.71 -8.53
N VAL A 174 -10.34 0.18 -8.08
CA VAL A 174 -9.98 1.50 -7.56
C VAL A 174 -9.91 1.45 -6.03
N ALA A 175 -8.84 2.03 -5.48
CA ALA A 175 -8.63 2.27 -4.07
C ALA A 175 -8.18 3.72 -3.86
N ARG A 176 -8.21 4.17 -2.60
CA ARG A 176 -7.85 5.54 -2.24
C ARG A 176 -6.85 5.56 -1.10
N ILE A 177 -5.93 6.51 -1.13
CA ILE A 177 -5.14 6.85 0.05
C ILE A 177 -5.93 7.85 0.88
N LYS A 178 -5.85 7.69 2.20
CA LYS A 178 -6.39 8.66 3.15
C LYS A 178 -5.35 8.94 4.22
N LEU A 179 -5.11 10.22 4.47
CA LEU A 179 -4.19 10.62 5.53
C LEU A 179 -4.88 10.43 6.89
N GLU A 180 -4.18 9.85 7.85
CA GLU A 180 -4.67 9.77 9.22
C GLU A 180 -4.70 11.17 9.86
N ASP A 181 -5.86 11.56 10.37
CA ASP A 181 -6.07 12.89 10.97
C ASP A 181 -5.29 13.04 12.29
N GLY A 182 -4.14 13.70 12.23
CA GLY A 182 -3.38 14.11 13.43
C GLY A 182 -4.12 15.07 14.36
N ASN A 183 -5.30 15.57 13.98
CA ASN A 183 -6.12 16.46 14.80
C ASN A 183 -6.64 15.79 16.08
N VAL A 184 -6.86 14.47 16.08
CA VAL A 184 -7.40 13.76 17.24
C VAL A 184 -6.42 13.81 18.42
N THR A 185 -5.12 13.63 18.16
CA THR A 185 -4.06 13.73 19.17
C THR A 185 -3.98 15.13 19.76
N TRP A 186 -4.04 16.18 18.95
CA TRP A 186 -4.04 17.57 19.43
C TRP A 186 -5.27 17.92 20.26
N VAL A 187 -6.45 17.40 19.90
CA VAL A 187 -7.68 17.58 20.68
C VAL A 187 -7.55 16.93 22.06
N ILE A 188 -7.00 15.71 22.15
CA ILE A 188 -6.77 15.04 23.43
C ILE A 188 -5.78 15.84 24.28
N VAL A 189 -4.68 16.32 23.69
CA VAL A 189 -3.69 17.16 24.38
C VAL A 189 -4.34 18.44 24.93
N ALA A 190 -5.16 19.12 24.13
CA ALA A 190 -5.87 20.32 24.57
C ALA A 190 -6.87 20.04 25.70
N ALA A 191 -7.62 18.94 25.62
CA ALA A 191 -8.57 18.54 26.66
C ALA A 191 -7.87 18.23 27.99
N VAL A 192 -6.75 17.49 27.96
CA VAL A 192 -5.95 17.19 29.16
C VAL A 192 -5.36 18.47 29.75
N ALA A 193 -4.80 19.36 28.93
CA ALA A 193 -4.26 20.64 29.39
C ALA A 193 -5.32 21.52 30.07
N LEU A 194 -6.52 21.61 29.47
CA LEU A 194 -7.65 22.36 30.03
C LEU A 194 -8.10 21.77 31.38
N PHE A 195 -8.21 20.45 31.48
CA PHE A 195 -8.56 19.77 32.73
C PHE A 195 -7.54 20.07 33.84
N CYS A 196 -6.24 19.97 33.55
CA CYS A 196 -5.18 20.31 34.50
C CYS A 196 -5.26 21.78 34.95
N PHE A 197 -5.50 22.71 34.02
CA PHE A 197 -5.66 24.13 34.34
C PHE A 197 -6.85 24.38 35.27
N LEU A 198 -8.00 23.75 35.02
CA LEU A 198 -9.20 23.86 35.86
C LEU A 198 -8.97 23.33 37.27
N VAL A 199 -8.20 22.25 37.43
CA VAL A 199 -7.82 21.72 38.75
C VAL A 199 -6.98 22.73 39.53
N VAL A 200 -5.97 23.34 38.88
CA VAL A 200 -5.10 24.35 39.52
C VAL A 200 -5.92 25.58 39.93
N VAL A 201 -6.78 26.09 39.04
CA VAL A 201 -7.67 27.23 39.34
C VAL A 201 -8.61 26.87 40.49
N SER A 202 -9.18 25.68 40.52
CA SER A 202 -10.05 25.23 41.61
C SER A 202 -9.32 25.18 42.95
N ILE A 203 -8.10 24.64 42.99
CA ILE A 203 -7.27 24.65 44.20
C ILE A 203 -6.95 26.08 44.64
N PHE A 204 -6.57 26.94 43.70
CA PHE A 204 -6.25 28.35 43.99
C PHE A 204 -7.46 29.10 44.56
N LEU A 205 -8.64 28.89 43.99
CA LEU A 205 -9.90 29.43 44.50
C LEU A 205 -10.22 28.87 45.89
N VAL A 206 -10.03 27.57 46.15
CA VAL A 206 -10.21 26.98 47.48
C VAL A 206 -9.25 27.56 48.52
N VAL A 207 -8.01 27.91 48.13
CA VAL A 207 -7.02 28.54 49.01
C VAL A 207 -7.37 30.00 49.28
N LEU A 208 -7.76 30.77 48.26
CA LEU A 208 -8.14 32.18 48.40
C LEU A 208 -9.47 32.36 49.16
N PHE A 209 -10.47 31.56 48.80
CA PHE A 209 -11.77 31.56 49.44
C PHE A 209 -11.83 30.62 50.64
N LYS A 210 -10.69 30.09 51.10
CA LYS A 210 -10.64 29.29 52.32
C LYS A 210 -11.25 30.13 53.42
N PRO A 211 -12.46 29.80 53.90
CA PRO A 211 -13.11 30.63 54.88
C PRO A 211 -12.19 30.61 56.09
N ASN A 212 -11.68 31.78 56.48
CA ASN A 212 -10.98 31.93 57.74
C ASN A 212 -11.92 31.42 58.82
N GLU A 213 -11.77 30.16 59.26
CA GLU A 213 -12.54 29.61 60.39
C GLU A 213 -12.38 30.50 61.64
N LYS A 214 -11.32 31.31 61.67
CA LYS A 214 -11.11 32.37 62.66
C LYS A 214 -12.19 33.46 62.67
N LYS A 215 -12.81 33.82 61.53
CA LYS A 215 -13.89 34.83 61.48
C LYS A 215 -15.22 34.28 62.04
N LYS A 216 -15.59 33.03 61.69
CA LYS A 216 -16.76 32.37 62.30
C LYS A 216 -16.63 32.21 63.83
N LYS A 217 -15.39 32.12 64.36
CA LYS A 217 -15.15 32.12 65.81
C LYS A 217 -15.27 33.49 66.48
N MET A 218 -15.00 34.59 65.78
CA MET A 218 -15.17 35.94 66.33
C MET A 218 -16.65 36.34 66.44
N ASP A 219 -17.48 35.93 65.47
CA ASP A 219 -18.89 36.30 65.45
C ASP A 219 -19.69 35.65 66.59
N TYR A 220 -19.33 34.43 67.04
CA TYR A 220 -19.98 33.83 68.23
C TYR A 220 -19.58 34.52 69.54
N PHE A 221 -18.35 35.04 69.64
CA PHE A 221 -17.88 35.73 70.85
C PHE A 221 -18.51 37.13 70.97
N LEU A 222 -18.62 37.86 69.85
CA LEU A 222 -19.31 39.15 69.78
C LEU A 222 -20.82 39.00 70.09
N ALA A 223 -21.48 37.97 69.55
CA ALA A 223 -22.88 37.69 69.85
C ALA A 223 -23.12 37.30 71.33
N ARG A 224 -22.14 36.66 71.98
CA ARG A 224 -22.23 36.27 73.39
C ARG A 224 -22.03 37.46 74.33
N GLN A 225 -21.19 38.45 73.99
CA GLN A 225 -21.00 39.66 74.80
C GLN A 225 -22.24 40.57 74.84
N SER A 226 -23.06 40.58 73.79
CA SER A 226 -24.31 41.37 73.76
C SER A 226 -25.48 40.77 74.55
N SER A 227 -25.31 39.60 75.17
CA SER A 227 -26.39 38.88 75.87
C SER A 227 -26.29 38.87 77.40
N THR A 228 -25.35 39.59 77.99
CA THR A 228 -25.30 39.78 79.45
C THR A 228 -26.02 41.07 79.83
N PHE A 229 -27.36 41.02 79.83
CA PHE A 229 -28.21 42.06 80.38
C PHE A 229 -28.58 41.70 81.83
N SER A 230 -28.47 42.71 82.68
CA SER A 230 -28.77 42.78 84.12
C SER A 230 -30.11 42.18 84.56
N VAL A 231 -30.08 41.35 85.62
CA VAL A 231 -30.93 41.46 86.84
C VAL A 231 -30.12 40.93 88.02
#